data_AF-A0A7Y2CMV4-F1
#
_entry.id   AF-A0A7Y2CMV4-F1
#
_cell.length_a   1.000
_cell.length_b   1.000
_cell.length_c   1.000
_cell.angle_alpha   90.00
_cell.angle_beta   90.00
_cell.angle_gamma   90.00
#
_symmetry.space_group_name_H-M   'P 1'
#
loop_
_entity.id
_entity.type
_entity.pdbx_description
1 polymer ?
#
loop_
_entity_poly.entity_id
_entity_poly.type
_entity_poly.pdbx_seq_one_letter_code
_entity_poly.pdbx_strand_id
1 'polypeptide(L)'
;MGGLARLIDNKVQHGAATLDEDADQLLQADGNALLIGILLDQRIKAEMAFVGPLKMKQRLGHLDMRKIAKMDLEKLQDIFRQKPAVHSFANMMAGRVQELAQTLVDEYKGNAANLWNDGSDLAAVQKRLGKIKGFGPSKCAMVGDALDLFEHRTF
;
A
#
# COMPACT_ATOMS: atom_id res chain seq x y z
N MET A 1 12.53 -16.16 -2.88
CA MET A 1 12.59 -14.69 -2.94
C MET A 1 11.27 -14.12 -2.46
N GLY A 2 11.29 -13.20 -1.49
CA GLY A 2 10.08 -12.54 -0.97
C GLY A 2 9.43 -11.61 -2.00
N GLY A 3 8.26 -11.05 -1.67
CA GLY A 3 7.53 -10.11 -2.54
C GLY A 3 8.39 -8.93 -3.00
N LEU A 4 9.13 -8.33 -2.05
CA LEU A 4 9.93 -7.13 -2.30
C LEU A 4 11.20 -7.38 -3.12
N ALA A 5 11.89 -8.51 -2.92
CA ALA A 5 13.10 -8.83 -3.69
C ALA A 5 12.83 -8.77 -5.20
N ARG A 6 11.65 -9.24 -5.63
CA ARG A 6 11.22 -9.16 -7.02
C ARG A 6 10.95 -7.74 -7.50
N LEU A 7 10.46 -6.84 -6.64
CA LEU A 7 10.31 -5.42 -7.00
C LEU A 7 11.68 -4.77 -7.22
N ILE A 8 12.66 -5.08 -6.36
CA ILE A 8 14.03 -4.60 -6.51
C ILE A 8 14.66 -5.15 -7.79
N ASP A 9 14.53 -6.45 -8.04
CA ASP A 9 15.04 -7.09 -9.27
C ASP A 9 14.44 -6.44 -10.52
N ASN A 10 13.12 -6.20 -10.53
CA ASN A 10 12.45 -5.52 -11.63
C ASN A 10 12.97 -4.10 -11.83
N LYS A 11 13.18 -3.34 -10.75
CA LYS A 11 13.72 -1.97 -10.83
C LYS A 11 15.11 -1.96 -11.48
N VAL A 12 15.96 -2.91 -11.10
CA VAL A 12 17.33 -3.04 -11.65
C VAL A 12 17.30 -3.48 -13.11
N GLN A 13 16.45 -4.45 -13.46
CA GLN A 13 16.43 -5.04 -14.81
C GLN A 13 15.64 -4.22 -15.84
N HIS A 14 14.61 -3.51 -15.39
CA HIS A 14 13.62 -2.88 -16.27
C HIS A 14 13.41 -1.39 -16.00
N GLY A 15 14.03 -0.82 -14.96
CA GLY A 15 13.86 0.60 -14.59
C GLY A 15 12.58 0.92 -13.81
N ALA A 16 11.67 -0.05 -13.64
CA ALA A 16 10.42 0.09 -12.90
C ALA A 16 10.18 -1.11 -11.96
N ALA A 17 9.96 -0.85 -10.67
CA ALA A 17 9.81 -1.88 -9.64
C ALA A 17 8.51 -2.68 -9.85
N THR A 18 7.43 -2.00 -10.19
CA THR A 18 6.13 -2.63 -10.48
C THR A 18 5.95 -3.02 -11.95
N LEU A 19 6.96 -2.81 -12.81
CA LEU A 19 6.85 -2.88 -14.28
C LEU A 19 5.84 -1.89 -14.87
N ASP A 20 5.49 -0.85 -14.12
CA ASP A 20 4.57 0.22 -14.50
C ASP A 20 5.10 1.53 -13.91
N GLU A 21 5.58 2.43 -14.76
CA GLU A 21 6.26 3.66 -14.31
C GLU A 21 5.31 4.62 -13.58
N ASP A 22 4.04 4.68 -13.97
CA ASP A 22 3.05 5.54 -13.32
C ASP A 22 2.74 5.03 -11.90
N ALA A 23 2.74 3.71 -11.71
CA ALA A 23 2.58 3.11 -10.40
C ALA A 23 3.79 3.40 -9.51
N ASP A 24 5.02 3.20 -10.02
CA ASP A 24 6.26 3.56 -9.31
C ASP A 24 6.25 5.03 -8.87
N GLN A 25 5.91 5.96 -9.77
CA GLN A 25 5.84 7.40 -9.47
C GLN A 25 4.80 7.71 -8.39
N LEU A 26 3.62 7.10 -8.46
CA LEU A 26 2.59 7.27 -7.44
C LEU A 26 3.04 6.73 -6.08
N LEU A 27 3.67 5.55 -6.06
CA LEU A 27 4.17 4.92 -4.84
C LEU A 27 5.26 5.77 -4.17
N GLN A 28 6.13 6.41 -4.96
CA GLN A 28 7.13 7.36 -4.47
C GLN A 28 6.48 8.65 -3.94
N ALA A 29 5.47 9.19 -4.63
CA ALA A 29 4.87 10.47 -4.29
C ALA A 29 3.83 10.43 -3.13
N ASP A 30 3.19 9.29 -2.87
CA ASP A 30 2.09 9.17 -1.92
C ASP A 30 2.28 7.99 -0.95
N GLY A 31 2.56 8.31 0.32
CA GLY A 31 2.74 7.30 1.37
C GLY A 31 1.48 6.47 1.65
N ASN A 32 0.28 7.00 1.40
CA ASN A 32 -0.94 6.20 1.49
C ASN A 32 -0.97 5.15 0.36
N ALA A 33 -0.52 5.51 -0.84
CA ALA A 33 -0.42 4.58 -1.96
C ALA A 33 0.55 3.44 -1.64
N LEU A 34 1.74 3.76 -1.13
CA LEU A 34 2.72 2.75 -0.72
C LEU A 34 2.15 1.80 0.33
N LEU A 35 1.53 2.33 1.39
CA LEU A 35 0.98 1.50 2.46
C LEU A 35 -0.16 0.59 1.98
N ILE A 36 -1.01 1.09 1.07
CA ILE A 36 -2.03 0.26 0.41
C ILE A 36 -1.36 -0.83 -0.43
N GLY A 37 -0.32 -0.52 -1.19
CA GLY A 37 0.43 -1.51 -1.98
C GLY A 37 0.97 -2.65 -1.12
N ILE A 38 1.57 -2.33 0.02
CA ILE A 38 2.04 -3.32 1.00
C ILE A 38 0.87 -4.16 1.53
N LEU A 39 -0.26 -3.55 1.89
CA LEU A 39 -1.45 -4.27 2.36
C LEU A 39 -1.96 -5.26 1.30
N LEU A 40 -1.98 -4.85 0.04
CA LEU A 40 -2.45 -5.64 -1.09
C LEU A 40 -1.48 -6.76 -1.51
N ASP A 41 -0.25 -6.82 -0.99
CA ASP A 41 0.66 -7.94 -1.23
C ASP A 41 0.16 -9.20 -0.49
N GLN A 42 -0.84 -9.84 -1.09
CA GLN A 42 -1.57 -10.94 -0.49
C GLN A 42 -1.87 -12.04 -1.51
N ARG A 43 -1.01 -13.06 -1.52
CA ARG A 43 -1.13 -14.26 -2.38
C ARG A 43 -1.25 -13.92 -3.89
N ILE A 44 -0.63 -12.83 -4.30
CA ILE A 44 -0.40 -12.45 -5.70
C ILE A 44 1.06 -12.03 -5.85
N LYS A 45 1.50 -11.74 -7.08
CA LYS A 45 2.83 -11.17 -7.28
C LYS A 45 2.86 -9.72 -6.76
N ALA A 46 3.88 -9.37 -5.99
CA ALA A 46 4.11 -8.03 -5.48
C ALA A 46 4.02 -6.92 -6.54
N GLU A 47 4.58 -7.08 -7.74
CA GLU A 47 4.45 -6.07 -8.81
C GLU A 47 2.98 -5.82 -9.18
N MET A 48 2.14 -6.85 -9.15
CA MET A 48 0.70 -6.70 -9.39
C MET A 48 -0.04 -6.07 -8.20
N ALA A 49 0.39 -6.37 -6.96
CA ALA A 49 -0.18 -5.78 -5.75
C ALA A 49 0.11 -4.28 -5.67
N PHE A 50 1.34 -3.88 -5.98
CA PHE A 50 1.80 -2.49 -5.90
C PHE A 50 1.28 -1.61 -7.06
N VAL A 51 0.75 -2.19 -8.14
CA VAL A 51 -0.07 -1.46 -9.14
C VAL A 51 -1.50 -1.16 -8.63
N GLY A 52 -1.98 -1.89 -7.61
CA GLY A 52 -3.33 -1.74 -7.05
C GLY A 52 -3.71 -0.29 -6.66
N PRO A 53 -2.87 0.46 -5.93
CA PRO A 53 -3.09 1.86 -5.59
C PRO A 53 -3.31 2.77 -6.82
N LEU A 54 -2.58 2.56 -7.93
CA LEU A 54 -2.76 3.33 -9.15
C LEU A 54 -4.16 3.11 -9.73
N LYS A 55 -4.61 1.86 -9.83
CA LYS A 55 -5.97 1.53 -10.29
C LYS A 55 -7.03 2.16 -9.39
N MET A 56 -6.82 2.14 -8.07
CA MET A 56 -7.72 2.83 -7.15
C MET A 56 -7.74 4.34 -7.40
N LYS A 57 -6.57 4.98 -7.50
CA LYS A 57 -6.43 6.41 -7.74
C LYS A 57 -7.10 6.84 -9.05
N GLN A 58 -6.95 6.07 -10.12
CA GLN A 58 -7.60 6.33 -11.41
C GLN A 58 -9.13 6.27 -11.34
N ARG A 59 -9.69 5.36 -10.53
CA ARG A 59 -11.16 5.16 -10.40
C ARG A 59 -11.82 6.09 -9.40
N LEU A 60 -11.12 6.41 -8.31
CA LEU A 60 -11.60 7.30 -7.24
C LEU A 60 -11.25 8.77 -7.49
N GLY A 61 -10.24 9.05 -8.31
CA GLY A 61 -9.60 10.36 -8.43
C GLY A 61 -8.69 10.72 -7.24
N HIS A 62 -8.68 9.92 -6.17
CA HIS A 62 -7.92 10.19 -4.93
C HIS A 62 -7.50 8.92 -4.19
N LEU A 63 -6.57 9.09 -3.24
CA LEU A 63 -6.26 8.14 -2.18
C LEU A 63 -6.41 8.80 -0.80
N ASP A 64 -7.40 9.69 -0.66
CA ASP A 64 -7.77 10.30 0.63
C ASP A 64 -8.42 9.25 1.56
N MET A 65 -7.72 8.91 2.64
CA MET A 65 -8.15 7.91 3.62
C MET A 65 -9.43 8.30 4.35
N ARG A 66 -9.70 9.61 4.57
CA ARG A 66 -10.93 10.06 5.21
C ARG A 66 -12.14 9.82 4.33
N LYS A 67 -11.99 10.00 3.01
CA LYS A 67 -13.05 9.68 2.05
C LYS A 67 -13.26 8.18 1.98
N ILE A 68 -12.19 7.39 1.80
CA ILE A 68 -12.27 5.93 1.68
C ILE A 68 -12.88 5.28 2.93
N ALA A 69 -12.51 5.73 4.13
CA ALA A 69 -13.06 5.22 5.39
C ALA A 69 -14.59 5.43 5.49
N LYS A 70 -15.12 6.52 4.92
CA LYS A 70 -16.54 6.88 4.94
C LYS A 70 -17.34 6.36 3.75
N MET A 71 -16.68 5.74 2.77
CA MET A 71 -17.38 5.20 1.60
C MET A 71 -18.31 4.06 2.00
N ASP A 72 -19.41 3.93 1.25
CA ASP A 72 -20.17 2.68 1.28
C ASP A 72 -19.27 1.53 0.80
N LEU A 73 -19.25 0.43 1.57
CA LEU A 73 -18.35 -0.69 1.30
C LEU A 73 -18.67 -1.36 -0.04
N GLU A 74 -19.96 -1.51 -0.40
CA GLU A 74 -20.34 -2.14 -1.66
C GLU A 74 -19.83 -1.33 -2.86
N LYS A 75 -19.94 0.01 -2.80
CA LYS A 75 -19.36 0.90 -3.81
C LYS A 75 -17.84 0.77 -3.92
N LEU A 76 -17.13 0.65 -2.80
CA LEU A 76 -15.67 0.43 -2.83
C LEU A 76 -15.33 -0.94 -3.43
N GLN A 77 -16.12 -1.97 -3.12
CA GLN A 77 -15.94 -3.29 -3.73
C GLN A 77 -16.21 -3.28 -5.24
N ASP A 78 -17.20 -2.52 -5.72
CA ASP A 78 -17.42 -2.33 -7.16
C ASP A 78 -16.19 -1.74 -7.86
N ILE A 79 -15.58 -0.72 -7.25
CA ILE A 79 -14.34 -0.13 -7.75
C ILE A 79 -13.21 -1.16 -7.81
N PHE A 80 -13.10 -2.04 -6.81
CA PHE A 80 -12.10 -3.11 -6.82
C PHE A 80 -12.37 -4.16 -7.91
N ARG A 81 -13.64 -4.42 -8.23
CA ARG A 81 -14.08 -5.40 -9.24
C ARG A 81 -13.96 -4.91 -10.68
N GLN A 82 -13.96 -3.60 -10.93
CA GLN A 82 -13.81 -3.04 -12.29
C GLN A 82 -12.60 -3.66 -13.01
N LYS A 83 -12.80 -4.15 -14.24
CA LYS A 83 -11.76 -4.87 -14.99
C LYS A 83 -10.78 -3.89 -15.66
N PRO A 84 -9.46 -4.18 -15.64
CA PRO A 84 -8.80 -5.25 -14.89
C PRO A 84 -8.87 -4.99 -13.37
N ALA A 85 -9.23 -6.01 -12.58
CA ALA A 85 -9.47 -5.84 -11.13
C ALA A 85 -8.28 -5.20 -10.39
N VAL A 86 -8.56 -4.48 -9.30
CA VAL A 86 -7.51 -3.97 -8.39
C VAL A 86 -6.75 -5.13 -7.76
N HIS A 87 -7.46 -6.17 -7.35
CA HIS A 87 -6.89 -7.36 -6.72
C HIS A 87 -7.73 -8.60 -7.07
N SER A 88 -7.12 -9.79 -7.12
CA SER A 88 -7.82 -11.07 -7.36
C SER A 88 -8.91 -11.35 -6.32
N PHE A 89 -8.62 -11.15 -5.03
CA PHE A 89 -9.58 -11.10 -3.93
C PHE A 89 -10.25 -9.72 -3.72
N ALA A 90 -10.86 -9.16 -4.79
CA ALA A 90 -11.40 -7.79 -4.83
C ALA A 90 -12.22 -7.38 -3.59
N ASN A 91 -13.26 -8.14 -3.23
CA ASN A 91 -14.18 -7.75 -2.15
C ASN A 91 -13.50 -7.74 -0.78
N MET A 92 -12.68 -8.78 -0.51
CA MET A 92 -11.95 -8.89 0.74
C MET A 92 -10.97 -7.73 0.87
N MET A 93 -10.19 -7.46 -0.17
CA MET A 93 -9.16 -6.42 -0.13
C MET A 93 -9.75 -5.01 -0.09
N ALA A 94 -10.90 -4.76 -0.72
CA ALA A 94 -11.63 -3.51 -0.56
C ALA A 94 -11.98 -3.25 0.92
N GLY A 95 -12.51 -4.26 1.61
CA GLY A 95 -12.79 -4.19 3.05
C GLY A 95 -11.53 -3.94 3.88
N ARG A 96 -10.41 -4.61 3.56
CA ARG A 96 -9.12 -4.38 4.26
C ARG A 96 -8.59 -2.97 4.08
N VAL A 97 -8.70 -2.43 2.87
CA VAL A 97 -8.27 -1.06 2.57
C VAL A 97 -9.16 -0.04 3.30
N GLN A 98 -10.47 -0.29 3.41
CA GLN A 98 -11.35 0.55 4.23
C GLN A 98 -11.02 0.47 5.72
N GLU A 99 -10.75 -0.72 6.27
CA GLU A 99 -10.29 -0.90 7.66
C GLU A 99 -8.96 -0.16 7.92
N LEU A 100 -8.00 -0.25 6.99
CA LEU A 100 -6.75 0.51 7.03
C LEU A 100 -7.01 2.01 7.02
N ALA A 101 -7.87 2.49 6.10
CA ALA A 101 -8.22 3.89 5.99
C ALA A 101 -8.81 4.42 7.30
N GLN A 102 -9.71 3.67 7.95
CA GLN A 102 -10.26 4.03 9.25
C GLN A 102 -9.17 4.11 10.33
N THR A 103 -8.29 3.11 10.41
CA THR A 103 -7.15 3.11 11.35
C THR A 103 -6.25 4.34 11.16
N LEU A 104 -5.93 4.68 9.90
CA LEU A 104 -5.13 5.85 9.59
C LEU A 104 -5.83 7.15 9.99
N VAL A 105 -7.15 7.25 9.81
CA VAL A 105 -7.93 8.42 10.22
C VAL A 105 -7.88 8.62 11.73
N ASP A 106 -8.08 7.55 12.48
CA ASP A 106 -8.19 7.59 13.94
C ASP A 106 -6.84 7.83 14.62
N GLU A 107 -5.79 7.17 14.15
CA GLU A 107 -4.49 7.17 14.83
C GLU A 107 -3.44 8.06 14.15
N TYR A 108 -3.57 8.28 12.83
CA TYR A 108 -2.52 8.88 11.99
C TYR A 108 -3.03 10.07 11.15
N LYS A 109 -4.15 10.69 11.55
CA LYS A 109 -4.75 11.86 10.88
C LYS A 109 -5.06 11.65 9.39
N GLY A 110 -5.25 10.41 8.96
CA GLY A 110 -5.51 10.01 7.57
C GLY A 110 -4.29 10.01 6.66
N ASN A 111 -3.07 10.04 7.22
CA ASN A 111 -1.82 10.10 6.48
C ASN A 111 -0.86 9.01 6.97
N ALA A 112 -0.59 8.02 6.12
CA ALA A 112 0.33 6.92 6.38
C ALA A 112 1.75 7.38 6.73
N ALA A 113 2.22 8.51 6.17
CA ALA A 113 3.55 9.04 6.48
C ALA A 113 3.77 9.31 7.98
N ASN A 114 2.69 9.56 8.74
CA ASN A 114 2.78 9.74 10.19
C ASN A 114 3.14 8.46 10.96
N LEU A 115 3.12 7.28 10.33
CA LEU A 115 3.63 6.04 10.93
C LEU A 115 5.16 6.08 11.07
N TRP A 116 5.86 6.74 10.14
CA TRP A 116 7.32 6.68 10.01
C TRP A 116 8.03 8.04 9.96
N ASN A 117 7.36 9.19 9.87
CA ASN A 117 8.02 10.50 9.78
C ASN A 117 8.17 11.23 11.14
N ASP A 118 8.32 10.50 12.24
CA ASP A 118 8.50 11.06 13.58
C ASP A 118 9.90 10.83 14.19
N GLY A 119 10.86 10.39 13.36
CA GLY A 119 12.24 10.13 13.79
C GLY A 119 12.45 8.82 14.54
N SER A 120 11.41 8.00 14.75
CA SER A 120 11.54 6.68 15.42
C SER A 120 12.36 5.69 14.60
N ASP A 121 12.99 4.70 15.22
CA ASP A 121 13.71 3.64 14.51
C ASP A 121 12.79 2.68 13.71
N LEU A 122 13.38 1.80 12.90
CA LEU A 122 12.64 0.83 12.11
C LEU A 122 11.81 -0.12 12.99
N ALA A 123 12.33 -0.53 14.14
CA ALA A 123 11.65 -1.44 15.06
C ALA A 123 10.34 -0.83 15.60
N ALA A 124 10.33 0.47 15.91
CA ALA A 124 9.15 1.21 16.32
C ALA A 124 8.12 1.30 15.17
N VAL A 125 8.56 1.57 13.94
CA VAL A 125 7.69 1.60 12.76
C VAL A 125 7.06 0.22 12.50
N GLN A 126 7.86 -0.85 12.54
CA GLN A 126 7.40 -2.23 12.42
C GLN A 126 6.39 -2.60 13.51
N LYS A 127 6.63 -2.17 14.75
CA LYS A 127 5.73 -2.40 15.88
C LYS A 127 4.39 -1.67 15.71
N ARG A 128 4.39 -0.42 15.21
CA ARG A 128 3.16 0.31 14.89
C ARG A 128 2.39 -0.39 13.77
N LEU A 129 3.09 -0.73 12.69
CA LEU A 129 2.50 -1.42 11.55
C LEU A 129 1.87 -2.76 11.94
N GLY A 130 2.54 -3.55 12.79
CA GLY A 130 2.04 -4.84 13.26
C GLY A 130 0.78 -4.78 14.11
N LYS A 131 0.36 -3.60 14.59
CA LYS A 131 -0.94 -3.41 15.26
C LYS A 131 -2.08 -3.25 14.26
N ILE A 132 -1.78 -2.91 13.01
CA ILE A 132 -2.78 -2.69 11.96
C ILE A 132 -3.21 -4.04 11.39
N LYS A 133 -4.51 -4.32 11.43
CA LYS A 133 -5.09 -5.55 10.89
C LYS A 133 -4.72 -5.70 9.40
N GLY A 134 -4.14 -6.85 9.05
CA GLY A 134 -3.65 -7.13 7.70
C GLY A 134 -2.13 -7.06 7.55
N PHE A 135 -1.41 -6.47 8.51
CA PHE A 135 0.05 -6.38 8.52
C PHE A 135 0.65 -7.43 9.46
N GLY A 136 0.78 -8.66 8.95
CA GLY A 136 1.48 -9.73 9.65
C GLY A 136 3.02 -9.58 9.62
N PRO A 137 3.76 -10.50 10.28
CA PRO A 137 5.22 -10.41 10.42
C PRO A 137 5.98 -10.19 9.12
N SER A 138 5.56 -10.82 8.03
CA SER A 138 6.21 -10.65 6.71
C SER A 138 6.08 -9.22 6.17
N LYS A 139 4.93 -8.56 6.37
CA LYS A 139 4.72 -7.19 5.90
C LYS A 139 5.44 -6.18 6.80
N CYS A 140 5.52 -6.46 8.10
CA CYS A 140 6.36 -5.68 9.01
C CYS A 140 7.84 -5.79 8.65
N ALA A 141 8.33 -6.99 8.37
CA ALA A 141 9.73 -7.19 8.00
C ALA A 141 10.12 -6.39 6.73
N MET A 142 9.26 -6.35 5.72
CA MET A 142 9.57 -5.67 4.44
C MET A 142 9.40 -4.15 4.44
N VAL A 143 8.81 -3.54 5.48
CA VAL A 143 8.41 -2.12 5.41
C VAL A 143 9.59 -1.18 5.25
N GLY A 144 10.73 -1.47 5.91
CA GLY A 144 11.93 -0.62 5.82
C GLY A 144 12.46 -0.56 4.39
N ASP A 145 12.71 -1.73 3.80
CA ASP A 145 13.17 -1.84 2.43
C ASP A 145 12.17 -1.26 1.41
N ALA A 146 10.85 -1.37 1.66
CA ALA A 146 9.84 -0.76 0.79
C ALA A 146 9.84 0.77 0.89
N LEU A 147 10.04 1.33 2.10
CA LEU A 147 10.18 2.77 2.31
C LEU A 147 11.44 3.31 1.65
N ASP A 148 12.53 2.55 1.66
CA ASP A 148 13.79 2.91 1.00
C ASP A 148 13.65 2.84 -0.53
N LEU A 149 13.10 1.75 -1.07
CA LEU A 149 12.90 1.53 -2.51
C LEU A 149 12.07 2.65 -3.17
N PHE A 150 11.07 3.18 -2.47
CA PHE A 150 10.21 4.26 -2.96
C PHE A 150 10.54 5.62 -2.31
N GLU A 151 11.74 5.77 -1.74
CA GLU A 151 12.30 7.04 -1.28
C GLU A 151 11.46 7.80 -0.22
N HIS A 152 10.67 7.08 0.58
CA HIS A 152 9.93 7.68 1.69
C HIS A 152 10.82 7.91 2.90
N ARG A 153 11.67 6.93 3.22
CA ARG A 153 12.57 6.97 4.39
C ARG A 153 13.59 5.84 4.38
N THR A 154 14.84 6.16 4.70
CA THR A 154 15.91 5.21 5.02
C THR A 154 16.10 5.13 6.55
N PHE A 155 16.48 3.96 7.07
CA PHE A 155 16.68 3.68 8.50
C PHE A 155 18.10 3.25 8.83
#